data_AF-A0A194USD0-F1
#
_entry.id   AF-A0A194USD0-F1
#
_cell.length_a   1.000
_cell.length_b   1.000
_cell.length_c   1.000
_cell.angle_alpha   90.00
_cell.angle_beta   90.00
_cell.angle_gamma   90.00
#
_symmetry.space_group_name_H-M   'P 1'
#
loop_
_entity.id
_entity.type
_entity.pdbx_description
1 polymer ?
#
loop_
_entity_poly.entity_id
_entity_poly.type
_entity_poly.pdbx_seq_one_letter_code
_entity_poly.pdbx_strand_id
1 'polypeptide(L)'
;MEKQLGVVGEGIPQPSRPRVASRSRMGMVAGTILAALWFTLHHLDVSSHKTGLTVVDKVQKCAIDNLHEDLYFLEPAKPITPEEFISRHDRLAKALAASGIDAFVLEPGYTFQYYGNISQVDWEPWEPEERPFLMLVLPETSSTGEVTAKTAFLSPHFEEGRVRMLGIPSREPELDIVIWEEHWNPYTTLMGSHLFKDLGRTPKIMMDEEIRDYIVRGLDSAGFDTVGLNAAVELVRQTKSPAEVELIRAVNTGTVEAVRKMRPCLVPGLTENQVTDILNNALLSIGFSLFFNIVLFEEHGALPHGGFVTGWKELTHETMVVIDVGAHYLGYSSDICRSFFIDPPKTSSCHGGILAAIKRIFGFGGQAQEAEWQPSDPKLHAEKLQVWQIVLDAQTAAAEAFKPNATAASIDIAARGVIEDAGYGYGFTHRLGHGIGIKAHESPYLNKFNTEVLLQPGMTFTNEPGIYLENHFGVRHEDIYLVTETDVAELLSGPRAKGPYEP
;
A
#
# COMPACT_ATOMS: atom_id res chain seq x y z
N MET A 1 5.18 20.21 62.66
CA MET A 1 4.77 21.31 63.54
C MET A 1 4.50 22.54 62.70
N GLU A 2 3.52 23.33 63.13
CA GLU A 2 2.88 24.48 62.49
C GLU A 2 3.76 25.69 62.11
N LYS A 3 3.09 26.62 61.39
CA LYS A 3 3.20 28.10 61.30
C LYS A 3 4.23 28.67 60.32
N GLN A 4 3.91 29.59 59.38
CA GLN A 4 2.91 30.68 59.18
C GLN A 4 3.48 32.10 59.40
N LEU A 5 3.23 32.97 58.40
CA LEU A 5 3.08 34.45 58.45
C LEU A 5 4.34 35.27 58.86
N GLY A 6 4.56 36.52 58.40
CA GLY A 6 3.91 37.30 57.34
C GLY A 6 4.12 38.84 57.46
N VAL A 7 4.18 39.55 56.32
CA VAL A 7 3.82 40.99 56.09
C VAL A 7 4.77 42.12 56.58
N VAL A 8 4.60 43.31 55.95
CA VAL A 8 5.12 44.69 56.21
C VAL A 8 6.44 45.06 55.48
N GLY A 9 6.60 46.22 54.80
CA GLY A 9 5.65 47.25 54.34
C GLY A 9 6.12 48.73 54.53
N GLU A 10 6.49 49.43 53.45
CA GLU A 10 6.68 50.92 53.29
C GLU A 10 6.89 51.29 51.79
N GLY A 11 6.88 52.55 51.29
CA GLY A 11 6.44 53.82 51.91
C GLY A 11 6.92 55.15 51.24
N ILE A 12 6.06 55.82 50.44
CA ILE A 12 5.97 57.32 50.24
C ILE A 12 7.15 58.01 49.46
N PRO A 13 7.05 59.22 48.80
CA PRO A 13 5.94 60.20 48.59
C PRO A 13 5.59 60.59 47.12
N GLN A 14 4.53 61.40 46.95
CA GLN A 14 4.24 62.24 45.75
C GLN A 14 4.65 63.72 45.93
N PRO A 15 4.67 64.52 44.85
CA PRO A 15 4.21 65.90 44.96
C PRO A 15 3.29 66.45 43.82
N SER A 16 2.20 67.11 44.26
CA SER A 16 1.52 68.32 43.72
C SER A 16 1.09 68.49 42.25
N ARG A 17 -0.20 68.83 42.07
CA ARG A 17 -0.80 69.49 40.89
C ARG A 17 -0.58 71.02 40.88
N PRO A 18 -0.76 71.68 39.72
CA PRO A 18 -1.38 73.01 39.69
C PRO A 18 -2.62 73.12 38.77
N ARG A 19 -3.68 73.68 39.38
CA ARG A 19 -4.78 74.55 38.88
C ARG A 19 -5.45 74.34 37.50
N VAL A 20 -6.79 74.35 37.57
CA VAL A 20 -7.78 74.42 36.47
C VAL A 20 -8.15 75.86 36.16
N ALA A 21 -8.43 76.18 34.89
CA ALA A 21 -9.17 77.38 34.48
C ALA A 21 -10.27 77.06 33.44
N SER A 22 -11.33 77.85 33.49
CA SER A 22 -12.69 77.71 32.96
C SER A 22 -12.97 77.34 31.48
N ARG A 23 -14.01 76.49 31.32
CA ARG A 23 -15.18 76.60 30.40
C ARG A 23 -14.98 76.77 28.87
N SER A 24 -15.64 75.89 28.12
CA SER A 24 -16.91 76.26 27.43
C SER A 24 -17.76 75.02 27.07
N ARG A 25 -19.08 75.20 26.91
CA ARG A 25 -20.02 74.14 26.46
C ARG A 25 -20.19 74.24 24.93
N MET A 26 -19.43 73.47 24.16
CA MET A 26 -19.76 73.15 22.77
C MET A 26 -19.00 71.88 22.37
N GLY A 27 -19.68 70.80 21.97
CA GLY A 27 -18.99 69.54 21.60
C GLY A 27 -19.67 68.21 21.96
N MET A 28 -20.86 68.21 22.56
CA MET A 28 -21.57 66.98 22.98
C MET A 28 -22.37 66.31 21.83
N VAL A 29 -21.88 66.36 20.59
CA VAL A 29 -22.51 65.71 19.41
C VAL A 29 -21.49 65.04 18.47
N ALA A 30 -20.18 65.37 18.57
CA ALA A 30 -19.16 64.79 17.69
C ALA A 30 -18.59 63.43 18.16
N GLY A 31 -18.66 63.13 19.47
CA GLY A 31 -18.04 61.93 20.04
C GLY A 31 -18.77 60.61 19.77
N THR A 32 -20.09 60.65 19.57
CA THR A 32 -20.92 59.43 19.40
C THR A 32 -20.93 58.89 17.98
N ILE A 33 -20.68 59.72 16.96
CA ILE A 33 -20.59 59.28 15.56
C ILE A 33 -19.22 58.61 15.29
N LEU A 34 -18.13 59.14 15.86
CA LEU A 34 -16.80 58.53 15.75
C LEU A 34 -16.69 57.19 16.48
N ALA A 35 -17.34 57.03 17.64
CA ALA A 35 -17.40 55.75 18.33
C ALA A 35 -18.17 54.68 17.54
N ALA A 36 -19.29 55.05 16.90
CA ALA A 36 -20.06 54.12 16.07
C ALA A 36 -19.31 53.71 14.79
N LEU A 37 -18.57 54.63 14.16
CA LEU A 37 -17.69 54.32 13.03
C LEU A 37 -16.50 53.44 13.42
N TRP A 38 -15.92 53.64 14.62
CA TRP A 38 -14.84 52.77 15.09
C TRP A 38 -15.35 51.36 15.43
N PHE A 39 -16.56 51.23 16.00
CA PHE A 39 -17.18 49.92 16.25
C PHE A 39 -17.58 49.19 14.96
N THR A 40 -18.09 49.88 13.93
CA THR A 40 -18.39 49.24 12.64
C THR A 40 -17.15 48.93 11.81
N LEU A 41 -16.08 49.74 11.89
CA LEU A 41 -14.81 49.44 11.21
C LEU A 41 -14.01 48.32 11.92
N HIS A 42 -14.12 48.16 13.25
CA HIS A 42 -13.48 47.04 13.95
C HIS A 42 -14.33 45.75 14.05
N HIS A 43 -15.66 45.80 13.91
CA HIS A 43 -16.47 44.58 13.76
C HIS A 43 -16.71 44.14 12.30
N LEU A 44 -16.27 44.92 11.30
CA LEU A 44 -16.15 44.44 9.92
C LEU A 44 -14.79 43.79 9.60
N ASP A 45 -13.86 43.77 10.56
CA ASP A 45 -12.55 43.08 10.44
C ASP A 45 -12.43 41.84 11.35
N VAL A 46 -13.58 41.28 11.76
CA VAL A 46 -13.69 40.00 12.48
C VAL A 46 -14.72 39.09 11.80
N SER A 47 -14.68 39.02 10.46
CA SER A 47 -15.25 37.91 9.66
C SER A 47 -14.79 37.96 8.19
N SER A 48 -13.47 37.92 7.95
CA SER A 48 -12.92 37.77 6.59
C SER A 48 -11.53 37.12 6.54
N HIS A 49 -11.27 36.11 7.39
CA HIS A 49 -10.35 35.07 6.98
C HIS A 49 -11.01 34.25 5.87
N LYS A 50 -10.86 34.71 4.62
CA LYS A 50 -11.00 33.84 3.45
C LYS A 50 -9.83 32.86 3.49
N THR A 51 -9.99 31.78 4.25
CA THR A 51 -9.13 30.59 4.22
C THR A 51 -9.31 29.92 2.86
N GLY A 52 -8.68 30.51 1.83
CA GLY A 52 -8.57 29.86 0.54
C GLY A 52 -7.72 28.61 0.71
N LEU A 53 -8.25 27.47 0.24
CA LEU A 53 -7.54 26.20 0.17
C LEU A 53 -6.12 26.41 -0.40
N THR A 54 -5.11 25.78 0.21
CA THR A 54 -3.73 25.79 -0.28
C THR A 54 -3.65 25.12 -1.66
N VAL A 55 -2.46 25.11 -2.29
CA VAL A 55 -2.28 24.34 -3.53
C VAL A 55 -2.49 22.85 -3.26
N VAL A 56 -1.88 22.31 -2.20
CA VAL A 56 -2.02 20.91 -1.77
C VAL A 56 -3.50 20.55 -1.53
N ASP A 57 -4.24 21.36 -0.76
CA ASP A 57 -5.66 21.11 -0.48
C ASP A 57 -6.52 21.03 -1.75
N LYS A 58 -6.23 21.88 -2.76
CA LYS A 58 -6.95 21.89 -4.03
C LYS A 58 -6.63 20.67 -4.88
N VAL A 59 -5.36 20.26 -4.92
CA VAL A 59 -4.91 19.08 -5.66
C VAL A 59 -5.45 17.81 -5.00
N GLN A 60 -5.41 17.72 -3.67
CA GLN A 60 -6.02 16.64 -2.92
C GLN A 60 -7.52 16.53 -3.16
N LYS A 61 -8.25 17.67 -3.10
CA LYS A 61 -9.68 17.67 -3.42
C LYS A 61 -9.94 17.22 -4.85
N CYS A 62 -9.17 17.69 -5.83
CA CYS A 62 -9.27 17.26 -7.21
C CYS A 62 -9.03 15.75 -7.37
N ALA A 63 -7.98 15.19 -6.74
CA ALA A 63 -7.67 13.77 -6.82
C ALA A 63 -8.77 12.89 -6.21
N ILE A 64 -9.31 13.28 -5.03
CA ILE A 64 -10.42 12.59 -4.38
C ILE A 64 -11.70 12.71 -5.21
N ASP A 65 -12.08 13.93 -5.64
CA ASP A 65 -13.28 14.16 -6.45
C ASP A 65 -13.24 13.33 -7.75
N ASN A 66 -12.09 13.30 -8.44
CA ASN A 66 -11.88 12.53 -9.66
C ASN A 66 -11.95 11.01 -9.44
N LEU A 67 -11.45 10.51 -8.30
CA LEU A 67 -11.50 9.08 -7.95
C LEU A 67 -12.92 8.64 -7.59
N HIS A 68 -13.70 9.49 -6.93
CA HIS A 68 -15.11 9.22 -6.59
C HIS A 68 -16.09 9.38 -7.76
N GLU A 69 -15.62 9.72 -8.97
CA GLU A 69 -16.46 9.73 -10.18
C GLU A 69 -16.97 8.32 -10.55
N ASP A 70 -16.13 7.30 -10.35
CA ASP A 70 -16.44 5.91 -10.69
C ASP A 70 -15.61 4.93 -9.84
N LEU A 71 -16.29 4.08 -9.08
CA LEU A 71 -15.71 3.06 -8.20
C LEU A 71 -16.13 1.63 -8.61
N TYR A 72 -16.42 1.40 -9.89
CA TYR A 72 -16.88 0.10 -10.44
C TYR A 72 -16.06 -1.11 -9.96
N PHE A 73 -14.75 -0.94 -9.74
CA PHE A 73 -13.83 -1.98 -9.32
C PHE A 73 -14.12 -2.53 -7.91
N LEU A 74 -14.89 -1.81 -7.08
CA LEU A 74 -15.33 -2.30 -5.75
C LEU A 74 -16.58 -3.18 -5.81
N GLU A 75 -17.36 -3.14 -6.90
CA GLU A 75 -18.64 -3.85 -6.98
C GLU A 75 -18.52 -5.39 -6.95
N PRO A 76 -17.53 -6.03 -7.62
CA PRO A 76 -17.38 -7.49 -7.58
C PRO A 76 -16.81 -8.00 -6.25
N ALA A 77 -15.94 -7.22 -5.61
CA ALA A 77 -15.25 -7.59 -4.38
C ALA A 77 -16.21 -7.84 -3.21
N LYS A 78 -16.04 -8.97 -2.52
CA LYS A 78 -16.82 -9.36 -1.33
C LYS A 78 -15.88 -9.97 -0.29
N PRO A 79 -16.12 -9.79 1.02
CA PRO A 79 -15.37 -10.50 2.06
C PRO A 79 -15.42 -12.01 1.84
N ILE A 80 -14.29 -12.68 2.10
CA ILE A 80 -14.19 -14.14 2.07
C ILE A 80 -15.19 -14.74 3.08
N THR A 81 -15.97 -15.75 2.66
CA THR A 81 -17.00 -16.33 3.52
C THR A 81 -16.40 -17.35 4.50
N PRO A 82 -17.04 -17.62 5.65
CA PRO A 82 -16.58 -18.65 6.59
C PRO A 82 -16.38 -20.02 5.92
N GLU A 83 -17.24 -20.40 4.99
CA GLU A 83 -17.16 -21.65 4.24
C GLU A 83 -15.91 -21.74 3.36
N GLU A 84 -15.43 -20.60 2.81
CA GLU A 84 -14.18 -20.57 2.06
C GLU A 84 -12.97 -20.73 2.98
N PHE A 85 -12.98 -20.16 4.20
CA PHE A 85 -11.93 -20.43 5.20
C PHE A 85 -11.85 -21.93 5.55
N ILE A 86 -12.99 -22.58 5.77
CA ILE A 86 -13.04 -24.04 5.98
C ILE A 86 -12.48 -24.81 4.77
N SER A 87 -12.83 -24.39 3.55
CA SER A 87 -12.28 -24.96 2.31
C SER A 87 -10.75 -24.79 2.19
N ARG A 88 -10.21 -23.64 2.63
CA ARG A 88 -8.75 -23.40 2.72
C ARG A 88 -8.09 -24.36 3.69
N HIS A 89 -8.68 -24.58 4.87
CA HIS A 89 -8.17 -25.57 5.83
C HIS A 89 -8.15 -26.98 5.21
N ASP A 90 -9.24 -27.42 4.58
CA ASP A 90 -9.30 -28.75 3.97
C ASP A 90 -8.31 -28.93 2.80
N ARG A 91 -8.07 -27.89 1.99
CA ARG A 91 -7.03 -27.92 0.94
C ARG A 91 -5.64 -28.10 1.55
N LEU A 92 -5.34 -27.38 2.64
CA LEU A 92 -4.11 -27.53 3.41
C LEU A 92 -4.00 -28.94 4.02
N ALA A 93 -5.03 -29.44 4.69
CA ALA A 93 -5.06 -30.80 5.24
C ALA A 93 -4.78 -31.89 4.18
N LYS A 94 -5.35 -31.76 2.97
CA LYS A 94 -5.07 -32.68 1.85
C LYS A 94 -3.59 -32.64 1.44
N ALA A 95 -2.98 -31.46 1.38
CA ALA A 95 -1.55 -31.30 1.08
C ALA A 95 -0.64 -31.88 2.19
N LEU A 96 -1.01 -31.69 3.46
CA LEU A 96 -0.29 -32.25 4.62
C LEU A 96 -0.36 -33.78 4.64
N ALA A 97 -1.55 -34.36 4.44
CA ALA A 97 -1.75 -35.81 4.36
C ALA A 97 -0.94 -36.44 3.21
N ALA A 98 -0.95 -35.82 2.02
CA ALA A 98 -0.14 -36.25 0.89
C ALA A 98 1.38 -36.14 1.16
N SER A 99 1.79 -35.24 2.04
CA SER A 99 3.18 -35.00 2.44
C SER A 99 3.64 -35.83 3.66
N GLY A 100 2.73 -36.58 4.30
CA GLY A 100 3.02 -37.30 5.55
C GLY A 100 3.34 -36.38 6.73
N ILE A 101 2.61 -35.27 6.86
CA ILE A 101 2.74 -34.26 7.92
C ILE A 101 1.53 -34.31 8.86
N ASP A 102 1.77 -34.24 10.17
CA ASP A 102 0.74 -34.36 11.22
C ASP A 102 0.07 -33.03 11.60
N ALA A 103 0.76 -31.91 11.42
CA ALA A 103 0.18 -30.58 11.57
C ALA A 103 0.97 -29.55 10.76
N PHE A 104 0.28 -28.55 10.21
CA PHE A 104 0.87 -27.27 9.85
C PHE A 104 0.74 -26.31 11.03
N VAL A 105 1.81 -25.59 11.35
CA VAL A 105 1.88 -24.67 12.51
C VAL A 105 2.24 -23.27 12.04
N LEU A 106 1.44 -22.30 12.45
CA LEU A 106 1.58 -20.90 12.09
C LEU A 106 1.33 -19.99 13.32
N GLU A 107 1.87 -18.78 13.28
CA GLU A 107 1.67 -17.73 14.27
C GLU A 107 1.03 -16.48 13.61
N PRO A 108 0.54 -15.47 14.37
CA PRO A 108 -0.16 -14.32 13.80
C PRO A 108 0.64 -13.62 12.69
N GLY A 109 -0.01 -13.35 11.57
CA GLY A 109 0.65 -12.86 10.35
C GLY A 109 -0.21 -13.16 9.12
N TYR A 110 0.34 -13.00 7.92
CA TYR A 110 -0.43 -13.15 6.67
C TYR A 110 -1.00 -14.57 6.49
N THR A 111 -0.25 -15.63 6.81
CA THR A 111 -0.77 -17.00 6.79
C THR A 111 -1.87 -17.21 7.83
N PHE A 112 -1.77 -16.58 9.01
CA PHE A 112 -2.84 -16.63 10.02
C PHE A 112 -4.08 -15.89 9.55
N GLN A 113 -3.95 -14.71 8.94
CA GLN A 113 -5.09 -14.02 8.37
C GLN A 113 -5.76 -14.86 7.26
N TYR A 114 -4.96 -15.57 6.45
CA TYR A 114 -5.44 -16.41 5.34
C TYR A 114 -6.34 -17.58 5.78
N TYR A 115 -5.99 -18.23 6.90
CA TYR A 115 -6.71 -19.39 7.43
C TYR A 115 -7.65 -19.03 8.59
N GLY A 116 -7.24 -18.14 9.50
CA GLY A 116 -7.93 -17.82 10.74
C GLY A 116 -8.84 -16.58 10.70
N ASN A 117 -8.87 -15.82 9.59
CA ASN A 117 -9.68 -14.60 9.43
C ASN A 117 -9.42 -13.51 10.50
N ILE A 118 -8.23 -13.50 11.14
CA ILE A 118 -7.90 -12.46 12.12
C ILE A 118 -7.42 -11.21 11.39
N SER A 119 -8.37 -10.37 10.98
CA SER A 119 -8.12 -9.01 10.47
C SER A 119 -8.81 -7.94 11.32
N GLN A 120 -9.20 -8.26 12.57
CA GLN A 120 -9.87 -7.29 13.45
C GLN A 120 -8.90 -6.24 13.98
N VAL A 121 -9.34 -4.98 13.97
CA VAL A 121 -8.58 -3.81 14.44
C VAL A 121 -9.28 -3.06 15.59
N ASP A 122 -10.40 -3.58 16.08
CA ASP A 122 -11.23 -2.96 17.14
C ASP A 122 -10.61 -3.07 18.55
N TRP A 123 -9.55 -3.86 18.68
CA TRP A 123 -8.83 -4.16 19.93
C TRP A 123 -7.32 -4.09 19.64
N GLU A 124 -6.50 -4.31 20.68
CA GLU A 124 -5.07 -4.61 20.48
C GLU A 124 -4.91 -5.73 19.43
N PRO A 125 -4.15 -5.49 18.34
CA PRO A 125 -3.93 -6.48 17.29
C PRO A 125 -3.30 -7.76 17.83
N TRP A 126 -3.52 -8.85 17.10
CA TRP A 126 -2.78 -10.09 17.33
C TRP A 126 -1.55 -10.09 16.41
N GLU A 127 -0.41 -9.71 16.95
CA GLU A 127 0.88 -9.69 16.28
C GLU A 127 1.87 -10.72 16.90
N PRO A 128 3.01 -11.03 16.25
CA PRO A 128 4.04 -11.93 16.77
C PRO A 128 4.70 -11.48 18.09
N GLU A 129 4.05 -11.76 19.22
CA GLU A 129 4.54 -11.43 20.56
C GLU A 129 5.49 -12.48 21.17
N GLU A 130 6.18 -12.16 22.26
CA GLU A 130 7.14 -13.09 22.87
C GLU A 130 6.51 -14.42 23.34
N ARG A 131 5.22 -14.36 23.72
CA ARG A 131 4.36 -15.49 24.07
C ARG A 131 3.84 -16.24 22.82
N PRO A 132 4.06 -17.57 22.72
CA PRO A 132 3.47 -18.36 21.64
C PRO A 132 1.93 -18.41 21.71
N PHE A 133 1.30 -17.76 20.73
CA PHE A 133 -0.06 -18.06 20.27
C PHE A 133 0.06 -18.68 18.87
N LEU A 134 -0.35 -19.95 18.71
CA LEU A 134 -0.17 -20.70 17.48
C LEU A 134 -1.51 -21.27 17.00
N MET A 135 -1.74 -21.26 15.69
CA MET A 135 -2.78 -22.06 15.04
C MET A 135 -2.16 -23.31 14.43
N LEU A 136 -2.84 -24.44 14.61
CA LEU A 136 -2.50 -25.73 14.06
C LEU A 136 -3.60 -26.20 13.11
N VAL A 137 -3.21 -26.66 11.92
CA VAL A 137 -4.10 -27.35 10.99
C VAL A 137 -3.61 -28.80 10.87
N LEU A 138 -4.39 -29.73 11.42
CA LEU A 138 -4.11 -31.16 11.44
C LEU A 138 -4.97 -31.87 10.38
N PRO A 139 -4.41 -32.78 9.56
CA PRO A 139 -5.19 -33.57 8.62
C PRO A 139 -5.84 -34.77 9.32
N GLU A 140 -7.17 -34.82 9.28
CA GLU A 140 -7.94 -35.99 9.73
C GLU A 140 -8.42 -36.78 8.52
N THR A 141 -8.16 -38.10 8.51
CA THR A 141 -8.65 -39.00 7.46
C THR A 141 -9.80 -39.84 8.01
N SER A 142 -10.97 -39.71 7.39
CA SER A 142 -12.17 -40.46 7.76
C SER A 142 -12.04 -41.95 7.40
N SER A 143 -12.96 -42.78 7.91
CA SER A 143 -13.05 -44.20 7.54
C SER A 143 -13.38 -44.45 6.06
N THR A 144 -13.84 -43.44 5.31
CA THR A 144 -14.05 -43.50 3.86
C THR A 144 -12.84 -43.02 3.06
N GLY A 145 -11.76 -42.57 3.71
CA GLY A 145 -10.57 -42.01 3.07
C GLY A 145 -10.68 -40.54 2.69
N GLU A 146 -11.73 -39.85 3.13
CA GLU A 146 -11.86 -38.39 2.96
C GLU A 146 -10.94 -37.67 3.94
N VAL A 147 -10.16 -36.70 3.45
CA VAL A 147 -9.27 -35.88 4.28
C VAL A 147 -9.91 -34.51 4.51
N THR A 148 -10.11 -34.16 5.78
CA THR A 148 -10.60 -32.86 6.26
C THR A 148 -9.61 -32.24 7.24
N ALA A 149 -9.73 -30.93 7.48
CA ALA A 149 -8.95 -30.27 8.52
C ALA A 149 -9.62 -30.33 9.89
N LYS A 150 -8.81 -30.63 10.90
CA LYS A 150 -9.04 -30.19 12.28
C LYS A 150 -8.17 -28.97 12.57
N THR A 151 -8.79 -27.89 13.05
CA THR A 151 -8.11 -26.70 13.55
C THR A 151 -7.98 -26.76 15.07
N ALA A 152 -6.80 -26.46 15.61
CA ALA A 152 -6.55 -26.32 17.04
C ALA A 152 -5.59 -25.16 17.32
N PHE A 153 -5.50 -24.71 18.57
CA PHE A 153 -4.69 -23.56 18.95
C PHE A 153 -3.85 -23.85 20.19
N LEU A 154 -2.67 -23.21 20.29
CA LEU A 154 -1.90 -23.09 21.52
C LEU A 154 -2.01 -21.64 21.99
N SER A 155 -2.45 -21.39 23.22
CA SER A 155 -2.69 -20.03 23.75
C SER A 155 -2.17 -19.88 25.19
N PRO A 156 -1.65 -18.70 25.58
CA PRO A 156 -1.55 -18.34 26.98
C PRO A 156 -2.94 -18.46 27.64
N HIS A 157 -3.01 -19.02 28.85
CA HIS A 157 -4.28 -19.25 29.54
C HIS A 157 -5.05 -17.94 29.79
N PHE A 158 -4.35 -16.86 30.17
CA PHE A 158 -4.99 -15.56 30.43
C PHE A 158 -5.62 -14.91 29.18
N GLU A 159 -5.20 -15.33 27.99
CA GLU A 159 -5.73 -14.85 26.70
C GLU A 159 -6.83 -15.74 26.11
N GLU A 160 -7.11 -16.92 26.67
CA GLU A 160 -8.06 -17.90 26.08
C GLU A 160 -9.43 -17.28 25.77
N GLY A 161 -9.93 -16.45 26.69
CA GLY A 161 -11.19 -15.74 26.51
C GLY A 161 -11.17 -14.75 25.33
N ARG A 162 -10.04 -14.07 25.09
CA ARG A 162 -9.86 -13.18 23.94
C ARG A 162 -9.74 -13.98 22.64
N VAL A 163 -9.04 -15.12 22.65
CA VAL A 163 -8.97 -16.05 21.50
C VAL A 163 -10.36 -16.53 21.07
N ARG A 164 -11.21 -16.94 22.01
CA ARG A 164 -12.60 -17.36 21.72
C ARG A 164 -13.47 -16.24 21.13
N MET A 165 -13.13 -14.97 21.32
CA MET A 165 -13.86 -13.83 20.76
C MET A 165 -13.43 -13.42 19.35
N LEU A 166 -12.38 -14.01 18.77
CA LEU A 166 -11.82 -13.60 17.47
C LEU A 166 -12.65 -14.00 16.25
N GLY A 167 -13.73 -14.78 16.44
CA GLY A 167 -14.60 -15.20 15.33
C GLY A 167 -13.90 -16.07 14.28
N ILE A 168 -12.83 -16.79 14.68
CA ILE A 168 -12.05 -17.66 13.79
C ILE A 168 -12.97 -18.72 13.18
N PRO A 169 -13.07 -18.83 11.84
CA PRO A 169 -13.87 -19.86 11.19
C PRO A 169 -13.40 -21.26 11.60
N SER A 170 -14.33 -22.08 12.07
CA SER A 170 -14.08 -23.44 12.55
C SER A 170 -15.23 -24.36 12.13
N ARG A 171 -14.92 -25.64 11.90
CA ARG A 171 -15.93 -26.70 11.74
C ARG A 171 -16.59 -27.06 13.07
N GLU A 172 -15.82 -26.98 14.15
CA GLU A 172 -16.27 -27.26 15.51
C GLU A 172 -16.98 -26.03 16.11
N PRO A 173 -18.02 -26.22 16.94
CA PRO A 173 -18.79 -25.13 17.55
C PRO A 173 -17.99 -24.33 18.60
N GLU A 174 -16.89 -24.88 19.09
CA GLU A 174 -15.95 -24.27 20.02
C GLU A 174 -14.53 -24.48 19.51
N LEU A 175 -13.65 -23.50 19.74
CA LEU A 175 -12.23 -23.65 19.40
C LEU A 175 -11.57 -24.68 20.33
N ASP A 176 -10.83 -25.63 19.74
CA ASP A 176 -9.96 -26.56 20.46
C ASP A 176 -8.66 -25.85 20.83
N ILE A 177 -8.54 -25.44 22.10
CA ILE A 177 -7.41 -24.63 22.60
C ILE A 177 -6.64 -25.42 23.66
N VAL A 178 -5.36 -25.66 23.40
CA VAL A 178 -4.37 -26.07 24.37
C VAL A 178 -3.88 -24.82 25.10
N ILE A 179 -4.25 -24.66 26.36
CA ILE A 179 -3.80 -23.54 27.21
C ILE A 179 -2.47 -23.84 27.90
N TRP A 180 -1.64 -22.82 28.08
CA TRP A 180 -0.42 -22.88 28.89
C TRP A 180 -0.33 -21.71 29.88
N GLU A 181 0.16 -21.99 31.09
CA GLU A 181 0.41 -20.97 32.13
C GLU A 181 1.75 -20.27 31.92
N GLU A 182 1.89 -18.99 32.28
CA GLU A 182 3.11 -18.16 32.11
C GLU A 182 4.43 -18.80 32.62
N HIS A 183 4.36 -19.81 33.50
CA HIS A 183 5.51 -20.51 34.08
C HIS A 183 5.74 -21.92 33.50
N TRP A 184 4.95 -22.34 32.51
CA TRP A 184 5.09 -23.62 31.80
C TRP A 184 5.90 -23.43 30.52
N ASN A 185 6.45 -24.54 30.00
CA ASN A 185 7.02 -24.53 28.66
C ASN A 185 5.89 -24.84 27.64
N PRO A 186 5.48 -23.85 26.80
CA PRO A 186 4.33 -23.99 25.89
C PRO A 186 4.47 -25.17 24.92
N TYR A 187 5.69 -25.43 24.44
CA TYR A 187 5.97 -26.47 23.45
C TYR A 187 5.84 -27.87 24.05
N THR A 188 6.31 -28.07 25.30
CA THR A 188 6.09 -29.35 26.01
C THR A 188 4.64 -29.54 26.43
N THR A 189 3.91 -28.45 26.74
CA THR A 189 2.47 -28.49 26.98
C THR A 189 1.72 -28.91 25.71
N LEU A 190 2.11 -28.40 24.54
CA LEU A 190 1.56 -28.82 23.25
C LEU A 190 1.85 -30.30 22.96
N MET A 191 3.09 -30.76 23.13
CA MET A 191 3.47 -32.17 22.94
C MET A 191 2.67 -33.12 23.86
N GLY A 192 2.47 -32.74 25.12
CA GLY A 192 1.69 -33.51 26.10
C GLY A 192 0.16 -33.39 25.96
N SER A 193 -0.34 -32.57 25.03
CA SER A 193 -1.77 -32.33 24.83
C SER A 193 -2.50 -33.51 24.19
N HIS A 194 -3.83 -33.46 24.20
CA HIS A 194 -4.69 -34.42 23.50
C HIS A 194 -4.51 -34.45 21.98
N LEU A 195 -3.80 -33.49 21.39
CA LEU A 195 -3.48 -33.47 19.96
C LEU A 195 -2.37 -34.47 19.59
N PHE A 196 -1.41 -34.71 20.48
CA PHE A 196 -0.17 -35.45 20.15
C PHE A 196 0.19 -36.59 21.11
N LYS A 197 -0.24 -36.55 22.38
CA LYS A 197 0.18 -37.51 23.42
C LYS A 197 -0.09 -38.99 23.07
N ASP A 198 -1.14 -39.25 22.29
CA ASP A 198 -1.62 -40.60 21.94
C ASP A 198 -1.16 -41.05 20.53
N LEU A 199 -0.35 -40.25 19.82
CA LEU A 199 0.10 -40.54 18.44
C LEU A 199 1.03 -41.77 18.34
N GLY A 200 1.69 -42.15 19.44
CA GLY A 200 2.54 -43.35 19.51
C GLY A 200 3.87 -43.28 18.74
N ARG A 201 4.18 -42.13 18.14
CA ARG A 201 5.43 -41.81 17.44
C ARG A 201 5.73 -40.31 17.56
N THR A 202 6.94 -39.90 17.20
CA THR A 202 7.27 -38.48 17.01
C THR A 202 6.30 -37.83 16.03
N PRO A 203 5.62 -36.71 16.39
CA PRO A 203 4.81 -35.94 15.46
C PRO A 203 5.72 -35.12 14.55
N LYS A 204 5.45 -35.18 13.25
CA LYS A 204 6.13 -34.44 12.22
C LYS A 204 5.29 -33.24 11.82
N ILE A 205 5.78 -32.04 12.07
CA ILE A 205 5.00 -30.81 11.93
C ILE A 205 5.69 -29.84 10.97
N MET A 206 4.92 -29.25 10.06
CA MET A 206 5.42 -28.30 9.06
C MET A 206 5.22 -26.88 9.56
N MET A 207 6.29 -26.09 9.47
CA MET A 207 6.33 -24.70 9.87
C MET A 207 5.88 -23.80 8.72
N ASP A 208 5.11 -22.77 9.04
CA ASP A 208 4.93 -21.60 8.17
C ASP A 208 6.28 -20.91 7.88
N GLU A 209 6.41 -20.27 6.71
CA GLU A 209 7.66 -19.61 6.30
C GLU A 209 8.02 -18.37 7.14
N GLU A 210 7.04 -17.73 7.77
CA GLU A 210 7.23 -16.51 8.57
C GLU A 210 7.37 -16.79 10.07
N ILE A 211 7.25 -18.06 10.50
CA ILE A 211 7.31 -18.42 11.93
C ILE A 211 8.72 -18.16 12.49
N ARG A 212 8.78 -17.51 13.66
CA ARG A 212 10.03 -17.08 14.28
C ARG A 212 10.84 -18.28 14.76
N ASP A 213 12.13 -18.30 14.43
CA ASP A 213 13.08 -19.39 14.72
C ASP A 213 13.05 -19.92 16.18
N TYR A 214 12.78 -19.06 17.17
CA TYR A 214 12.70 -19.50 18.57
C TYR A 214 11.47 -20.38 18.87
N ILE A 215 10.38 -20.23 18.11
CA ILE A 215 9.21 -21.12 18.14
C ILE A 215 9.61 -22.50 17.60
N VAL A 216 10.25 -22.54 16.43
CA VAL A 216 10.71 -23.78 15.77
C VAL A 216 11.66 -24.55 16.68
N ARG A 217 12.72 -23.89 17.17
CA ARG A 217 13.67 -24.50 18.13
C ARG A 217 13.01 -24.91 19.44
N GLY A 218 11.95 -24.21 19.86
CA GLY A 218 11.13 -24.56 21.01
C GLY A 218 10.38 -25.88 20.82
N LEU A 219 9.76 -26.05 19.64
CA LEU A 219 9.07 -27.27 19.23
C LEU A 219 10.06 -28.44 19.05
N ASP A 220 11.19 -28.25 18.37
CA ASP A 220 12.27 -29.26 18.27
C ASP A 220 12.73 -29.70 19.67
N SER A 221 12.95 -28.75 20.58
CA SER A 221 13.40 -29.03 21.95
C SER A 221 12.35 -29.77 22.79
N ALA A 222 11.07 -29.66 22.43
CA ALA A 222 9.98 -30.45 23.02
C ALA A 222 9.83 -31.85 22.39
N GLY A 223 10.58 -32.14 21.32
CA GLY A 223 10.65 -33.45 20.67
C GLY A 223 9.80 -33.60 19.42
N PHE A 224 9.35 -32.50 18.80
CA PHE A 224 8.71 -32.54 17.47
C PHE A 224 9.77 -32.75 16.36
N ASP A 225 9.37 -33.36 15.24
CA ASP A 225 10.14 -33.37 13.99
C ASP A 225 9.68 -32.19 13.13
N THR A 226 10.33 -31.02 13.26
CA THR A 226 9.93 -29.83 12.49
C THR A 226 10.49 -29.87 11.07
N VAL A 227 9.69 -29.44 10.09
CA VAL A 227 10.11 -29.28 8.69
C VAL A 227 9.64 -27.96 8.11
N GLY A 228 10.39 -27.42 7.16
CA GLY A 228 9.94 -26.27 6.36
C GLY A 228 8.87 -26.65 5.32
N LEU A 229 8.38 -25.63 4.62
CA LEU A 229 7.40 -25.77 3.53
C LEU A 229 7.86 -26.73 2.43
N ASN A 230 6.89 -27.26 1.68
CA ASN A 230 7.10 -27.96 0.43
C ASN A 230 6.11 -27.46 -0.64
N ALA A 231 6.41 -27.76 -1.91
CA ALA A 231 5.63 -27.29 -3.05
C ALA A 231 4.13 -27.66 -2.99
N ALA A 232 3.76 -28.78 -2.36
CA ALA A 232 2.35 -29.20 -2.26
C ALA A 232 1.56 -28.31 -1.28
N VAL A 233 2.19 -27.86 -0.20
CA VAL A 233 1.59 -26.97 0.79
C VAL A 233 1.64 -25.51 0.33
N GLU A 234 2.76 -25.07 -0.27
CA GLU A 234 2.90 -23.75 -0.88
C GLU A 234 1.80 -23.49 -1.92
N LEU A 235 1.53 -24.46 -2.79
CA LEU A 235 0.55 -24.36 -3.88
C LEU A 235 -0.86 -23.99 -3.40
N VAL A 236 -1.22 -24.30 -2.15
CA VAL A 236 -2.54 -24.01 -1.56
C VAL A 236 -2.81 -22.50 -1.49
N ARG A 237 -1.82 -21.70 -1.08
CA ARG A 237 -1.90 -20.22 -1.06
C ARG A 237 -1.53 -19.61 -2.41
N GLN A 238 -0.60 -20.22 -3.15
CA GLN A 238 -0.21 -19.72 -4.48
C GLN A 238 -1.39 -19.73 -5.47
N THR A 239 -2.31 -20.70 -5.34
CA THR A 239 -3.51 -20.85 -6.20
C THR A 239 -4.73 -20.14 -5.59
N LYS A 240 -5.13 -19.01 -6.19
CA LYS A 240 -6.17 -18.11 -5.70
C LYS A 240 -7.57 -18.63 -6.04
N SER A 241 -8.50 -18.53 -5.09
CA SER A 241 -9.93 -18.73 -5.35
C SER A 241 -10.50 -17.59 -6.23
N PRO A 242 -11.64 -17.78 -6.93
CA PRO A 242 -12.29 -16.71 -7.67
C PRO A 242 -12.64 -15.48 -6.81
N ALA A 243 -12.96 -15.66 -5.52
CA ALA A 243 -13.20 -14.53 -4.62
C ALA A 243 -11.91 -13.78 -4.31
N GLU A 244 -10.79 -14.49 -4.15
CA GLU A 244 -9.47 -13.88 -3.95
C GLU A 244 -9.03 -13.08 -5.18
N VAL A 245 -9.26 -13.61 -6.38
CA VAL A 245 -8.98 -12.91 -7.64
C VAL A 245 -9.73 -11.57 -7.72
N GLU A 246 -11.01 -11.53 -7.37
CA GLU A 246 -11.78 -10.29 -7.40
C GLU A 246 -11.37 -9.29 -6.30
N LEU A 247 -10.90 -9.77 -5.15
CA LEU A 247 -10.31 -8.90 -4.12
C LEU A 247 -8.97 -8.30 -4.57
N ILE A 248 -8.08 -9.11 -5.14
CA ILE A 248 -6.81 -8.66 -5.74
C ILE A 248 -7.09 -7.69 -6.89
N ARG A 249 -8.08 -7.97 -7.74
CA ARG A 249 -8.48 -7.08 -8.84
C ARG A 249 -8.97 -5.73 -8.33
N ALA A 250 -9.86 -5.72 -7.35
CA ALA A 250 -10.43 -4.50 -6.79
C ALA A 250 -9.35 -3.58 -6.19
N VAL A 251 -8.45 -4.13 -5.37
CA VAL A 251 -7.40 -3.33 -4.71
C VAL A 251 -6.37 -2.81 -5.72
N ASN A 252 -5.96 -3.62 -6.70
CA ASN A 252 -4.97 -3.22 -7.70
C ASN A 252 -5.55 -2.24 -8.74
N THR A 253 -6.77 -2.50 -9.25
CA THR A 253 -7.46 -1.56 -10.15
C THR A 253 -7.74 -0.24 -9.45
N GLY A 254 -8.18 -0.25 -8.19
CA GLY A 254 -8.41 0.96 -7.40
C GLY A 254 -7.13 1.76 -7.13
N THR A 255 -6.00 1.08 -6.96
CA THR A 255 -4.69 1.73 -6.78
C THR A 255 -4.20 2.38 -8.08
N VAL A 256 -4.34 1.69 -9.23
CA VAL A 256 -4.06 2.28 -10.56
C VAL A 256 -4.96 3.49 -10.82
N GLU A 257 -6.27 3.39 -10.58
CA GLU A 257 -7.21 4.50 -10.76
C GLU A 257 -6.88 5.67 -9.83
N ALA A 258 -6.48 5.44 -8.57
CA ALA A 258 -6.07 6.52 -7.67
C ALA A 258 -4.87 7.33 -8.25
N VAL A 259 -3.84 6.66 -8.77
CA VAL A 259 -2.71 7.33 -9.44
C VAL A 259 -3.16 8.06 -10.70
N ARG A 260 -3.95 7.40 -11.56
CA ARG A 260 -4.48 7.93 -12.83
C ARG A 260 -5.36 9.16 -12.64
N LYS A 261 -6.25 9.14 -11.64
CA LYS A 261 -7.18 10.23 -11.31
C LYS A 261 -6.51 11.39 -10.56
N MET A 262 -5.44 11.12 -9.80
CA MET A 262 -4.59 12.14 -9.18
C MET A 262 -3.73 12.88 -10.23
N ARG A 263 -3.12 12.16 -11.17
CA ARG A 263 -2.17 12.72 -12.15
C ARG A 263 -2.60 14.05 -12.82
N PRO A 264 -3.82 14.23 -13.36
CA PRO A 264 -4.21 15.48 -14.02
C PRO A 264 -4.45 16.65 -13.04
N CYS A 265 -4.50 16.38 -11.74
CA CYS A 265 -4.56 17.40 -10.70
C CYS A 265 -3.19 17.94 -10.30
N LEU A 266 -2.11 17.18 -10.53
CA LEU A 266 -0.76 17.54 -10.11
C LEU A 266 -0.25 18.79 -10.83
N VAL A 267 0.46 19.64 -10.10
CA VAL A 267 1.02 20.91 -10.60
C VAL A 267 2.48 21.08 -10.18
N PRO A 268 3.30 21.84 -10.92
CA PRO A 268 4.67 22.12 -10.52
C PRO A 268 4.77 22.76 -9.13
N GLY A 269 5.87 22.47 -8.42
CA GLY A 269 6.15 22.97 -7.07
C GLY A 269 5.52 22.15 -5.93
N LEU A 270 4.78 21.08 -6.23
CA LEU A 270 4.45 20.05 -5.23
C LEU A 270 5.71 19.25 -4.88
N THR A 271 5.95 18.95 -3.61
CA THR A 271 7.05 18.03 -3.24
C THR A 271 6.62 16.57 -3.32
N GLU A 272 7.59 15.65 -3.40
CA GLU A 272 7.36 14.20 -3.31
C GLU A 272 6.44 13.83 -2.14
N ASN A 273 6.74 14.28 -0.91
CA ASN A 273 5.91 14.03 0.27
C ASN A 273 4.47 14.57 0.13
N GLN A 274 4.28 15.72 -0.51
CA GLN A 274 2.94 16.27 -0.72
C GLN A 274 2.13 15.40 -1.69
N VAL A 275 2.77 14.84 -2.73
CA VAL A 275 2.11 13.89 -3.65
C VAL A 275 1.84 12.55 -2.95
N THR A 276 2.74 12.07 -2.08
CA THR A 276 2.51 10.92 -1.19
C THR A 276 1.27 11.15 -0.32
N ASP A 277 1.18 12.28 0.38
CA ASP A 277 0.03 12.62 1.24
C ASP A 277 -1.29 12.73 0.45
N ILE A 278 -1.26 13.36 -0.74
CA ILE A 278 -2.42 13.46 -1.64
C ILE A 278 -2.93 12.06 -2.02
N LEU A 279 -2.04 11.16 -2.45
CA LEU A 279 -2.39 9.80 -2.87
C LEU A 279 -2.86 8.93 -1.70
N ASN A 280 -2.20 9.04 -0.54
CA ASN A 280 -2.63 8.39 0.70
C ASN A 280 -4.07 8.77 1.07
N ASN A 281 -4.38 10.07 1.04
CA ASN A 281 -5.72 10.57 1.33
C ASN A 281 -6.76 10.16 0.26
N ALA A 282 -6.35 9.97 -1.00
CA ALA A 282 -7.22 9.41 -2.04
C ALA A 282 -7.56 7.93 -1.77
N LEU A 283 -6.57 7.10 -1.47
CA LEU A 283 -6.77 5.67 -1.14
C LEU A 283 -7.63 5.48 0.13
N LEU A 284 -7.35 6.24 1.19
CA LEU A 284 -8.17 6.24 2.42
C LEU A 284 -9.63 6.65 2.14
N SER A 285 -9.88 7.55 1.20
CA SER A 285 -11.23 8.04 0.89
C SER A 285 -12.16 6.99 0.28
N ILE A 286 -11.60 5.90 -0.29
CA ILE A 286 -12.36 4.78 -0.88
C ILE A 286 -12.40 3.54 0.04
N GLY A 287 -11.89 3.66 1.28
CA GLY A 287 -11.92 2.58 2.27
C GLY A 287 -10.79 1.55 2.14
N PHE A 288 -9.70 1.89 1.44
CA PHE A 288 -8.48 1.09 1.49
C PHE A 288 -7.64 1.48 2.72
N SER A 289 -6.87 0.55 3.27
CA SER A 289 -5.80 0.86 4.23
C SER A 289 -4.47 1.03 3.51
N LEU A 290 -3.59 1.87 4.06
CA LEU A 290 -2.27 2.13 3.50
C LEU A 290 -1.31 0.98 3.83
N PHE A 291 -0.48 0.58 2.87
CA PHE A 291 0.63 -0.35 3.10
C PHE A 291 1.97 0.38 2.92
N PHE A 292 2.24 0.90 1.72
CA PHE A 292 3.37 1.82 1.46
C PHE A 292 3.03 2.77 0.31
N ASN A 293 3.74 3.88 0.21
CA ASN A 293 3.60 4.84 -0.88
C ASN A 293 4.91 5.59 -1.10
N ILE A 294 5.61 5.23 -2.17
CA ILE A 294 6.93 5.71 -2.57
C ILE A 294 6.74 6.62 -3.79
N VAL A 295 6.85 7.94 -3.58
CA VAL A 295 6.86 8.93 -4.67
C VAL A 295 8.27 9.46 -4.83
N LEU A 296 8.81 9.32 -6.04
CA LEU A 296 10.21 9.64 -6.36
C LEU A 296 10.29 10.43 -7.66
N PHE A 297 11.03 11.53 -7.65
CA PHE A 297 11.22 12.40 -8.81
C PHE A 297 12.66 12.32 -9.35
N GLU A 298 12.81 12.18 -10.68
CA GLU A 298 14.11 12.19 -11.34
C GLU A 298 15.11 11.17 -10.72
N GLU A 299 16.31 11.60 -10.32
CA GLU A 299 17.37 10.77 -9.76
C GLU A 299 16.98 10.06 -8.46
N HIS A 300 15.97 10.54 -7.73
CA HIS A 300 15.40 9.80 -6.61
C HIS A 300 14.72 8.51 -7.09
N GLY A 301 14.09 8.54 -8.28
CA GLY A 301 13.47 7.38 -8.92
C GLY A 301 14.48 6.34 -9.39
N ALA A 302 15.77 6.68 -9.47
CA ALA A 302 16.85 5.71 -9.70
C ALA A 302 17.20 4.87 -8.46
N LEU A 303 16.54 5.10 -7.32
CA LEU A 303 16.63 4.29 -6.11
C LEU A 303 15.33 3.45 -6.01
N PRO A 304 15.34 2.13 -6.27
CA PRO A 304 14.11 1.34 -6.42
C PRO A 304 13.12 1.43 -5.25
N HIS A 305 13.62 1.61 -4.03
CA HIS A 305 12.86 1.76 -2.78
C HIS A 305 13.04 3.16 -2.13
N GLY A 306 13.57 4.15 -2.87
CA GLY A 306 13.91 5.47 -2.31
C GLY A 306 15.03 5.43 -1.26
N GLY A 307 14.96 6.32 -0.26
CA GLY A 307 15.89 6.36 0.88
C GLY A 307 15.84 7.68 1.66
N PHE A 308 16.74 7.87 2.62
CA PHE A 308 16.80 9.07 3.48
C PHE A 308 17.04 10.42 2.76
N VAL A 309 17.22 10.39 1.44
CA VAL A 309 17.50 11.55 0.59
C VAL A 309 16.28 12.04 -0.19
N THR A 310 15.10 11.44 -0.01
CA THR A 310 13.88 11.74 -0.80
C THR A 310 12.84 12.55 0.00
N GLY A 311 11.71 12.89 -0.63
CA GLY A 311 10.54 13.51 0.00
C GLY A 311 10.41 15.02 -0.19
N TRP A 312 11.52 15.70 -0.50
CA TRP A 312 11.62 17.16 -0.59
C TRP A 312 11.74 17.70 -2.02
N LYS A 313 11.98 16.85 -3.04
CA LYS A 313 12.17 17.33 -4.41
C LYS A 313 10.87 17.87 -4.98
N GLU A 314 10.94 19.01 -5.66
CA GLU A 314 9.77 19.65 -6.28
C GLU A 314 9.48 19.11 -7.68
N LEU A 315 8.19 18.95 -7.97
CA LEU A 315 7.66 18.51 -9.25
C LEU A 315 7.80 19.60 -10.32
N THR A 316 8.15 19.21 -11.54
CA THR A 316 8.21 20.08 -12.72
C THR A 316 7.52 19.42 -13.92
N HIS A 317 7.33 20.16 -15.01
CA HIS A 317 6.82 19.60 -16.26
C HIS A 317 7.81 18.63 -16.97
N GLU A 318 9.09 18.65 -16.58
CA GLU A 318 10.14 17.77 -17.14
C GLU A 318 10.48 16.59 -16.21
N THR A 319 9.80 16.52 -15.06
CA THR A 319 10.02 15.50 -14.03
C THR A 319 9.44 14.16 -14.47
N MET A 320 10.31 13.17 -14.65
CA MET A 320 9.91 11.77 -14.59
C MET A 320 9.55 11.46 -13.15
N VAL A 321 8.26 11.24 -12.92
CA VAL A 321 7.71 10.78 -11.63
C VAL A 321 7.68 9.26 -11.68
N VAL A 322 8.21 8.62 -10.65
CA VAL A 322 7.95 7.21 -10.31
C VAL A 322 7.08 7.21 -9.07
N ILE A 323 5.87 6.64 -9.16
CA ILE A 323 5.05 6.32 -7.99
C ILE A 323 4.98 4.81 -7.92
N ASP A 324 5.40 4.27 -6.78
CA ASP A 324 5.20 2.88 -6.40
C ASP A 324 4.37 2.85 -5.12
N VAL A 325 3.24 2.15 -5.14
CA VAL A 325 2.22 2.27 -4.10
C VAL A 325 1.48 0.96 -3.88
N GLY A 326 1.36 0.59 -2.61
CA GLY A 326 0.59 -0.54 -2.13
C GLY A 326 -0.46 -0.13 -1.11
N ALA A 327 -1.61 -0.79 -1.17
CA ALA A 327 -2.71 -0.66 -0.24
C ALA A 327 -3.28 -2.04 0.11
N HIS A 328 -4.12 -2.13 1.14
CA HIS A 328 -4.92 -3.32 1.37
C HIS A 328 -6.42 -3.03 1.27
N TYR A 329 -7.16 -4.01 0.77
CA TYR A 329 -8.62 -4.03 0.80
C TYR A 329 -9.10 -5.43 1.17
N LEU A 330 -9.91 -5.52 2.23
CA LEU A 330 -10.43 -6.79 2.78
C LEU A 330 -9.34 -7.86 3.00
N GLY A 331 -8.12 -7.41 3.36
CA GLY A 331 -6.95 -8.24 3.62
C GLY A 331 -6.04 -8.53 2.43
N TYR A 332 -6.46 -8.22 1.18
CA TYR A 332 -5.63 -8.47 -0.01
C TYR A 332 -4.85 -7.22 -0.42
N SER A 333 -3.65 -7.44 -0.94
CA SER A 333 -2.67 -6.39 -1.25
C SER A 333 -2.75 -5.90 -2.70
N SER A 334 -2.54 -4.61 -2.90
CA SER A 334 -2.02 -4.07 -4.16
C SER A 334 -0.53 -3.80 -4.07
N ASP A 335 0.11 -3.86 -5.24
CA ASP A 335 1.52 -3.53 -5.48
C ASP A 335 1.58 -2.99 -6.91
N ILE A 336 1.68 -1.66 -7.06
CA ILE A 336 1.47 -0.95 -8.33
C ILE A 336 2.45 0.20 -8.48
N CYS A 337 3.24 0.13 -9.55
CA CYS A 337 4.16 1.19 -9.97
C CYS A 337 3.77 1.82 -11.32
N ARG A 338 3.88 3.15 -11.39
CA ARG A 338 3.67 3.97 -12.58
C ARG A 338 4.75 5.03 -12.72
N SER A 339 5.36 5.07 -13.90
CA SER A 339 6.27 6.14 -14.32
C SER A 339 5.59 7.08 -15.33
N PHE A 340 5.62 8.40 -15.10
CA PHE A 340 4.96 9.39 -15.97
C PHE A 340 5.50 10.83 -15.81
N PHE A 341 5.19 11.70 -16.76
CA PHE A 341 5.30 13.17 -16.64
C PHE A 341 3.91 13.79 -16.41
N ILE A 342 3.82 14.90 -15.69
CA ILE A 342 2.60 15.73 -15.70
C ILE A 342 2.39 16.45 -17.04
N ASP A 343 1.21 17.01 -17.26
CA ASP A 343 0.88 17.75 -18.50
C ASP A 343 1.91 18.87 -18.76
N PRO A 344 2.32 19.12 -20.01
CA PRO A 344 3.22 20.23 -20.33
C PRO A 344 2.58 21.60 -20.00
N PRO A 345 3.36 22.69 -19.91
CA PRO A 345 2.81 24.02 -19.66
C PRO A 345 1.75 24.36 -20.69
N LYS A 346 0.54 24.69 -20.23
CA LYS A 346 -0.55 25.14 -21.12
C LYS A 346 -0.06 26.37 -21.88
N THR A 347 0.09 26.24 -23.20
CA THR A 347 0.41 27.37 -24.07
C THR A 347 -0.66 28.42 -23.86
N SER A 348 -0.26 29.55 -23.25
CA SER A 348 -1.20 30.63 -23.01
C SER A 348 -1.49 31.28 -24.35
N SER A 349 -2.58 30.86 -24.99
CA SER A 349 -3.27 31.70 -25.95
C SER A 349 -3.77 32.93 -25.18
N CYS A 350 -2.87 33.91 -25.11
CA CYS A 350 -3.15 35.23 -24.57
C CYS A 350 -4.41 35.68 -25.29
N HIS A 351 -5.53 35.76 -24.54
CA HIS A 351 -6.81 36.14 -25.11
C HIS A 351 -6.57 37.40 -25.92
N GLY A 352 -6.85 37.33 -27.23
CA GLY A 352 -6.53 38.37 -28.18
C GLY A 352 -7.35 39.62 -27.87
N GLY A 353 -6.89 40.38 -26.87
CA GLY A 353 -7.53 41.60 -26.42
C GLY A 353 -7.58 42.61 -27.55
N ILE A 354 -8.23 43.74 -27.29
CA ILE A 354 -8.56 44.75 -28.31
C ILE A 354 -7.37 45.12 -29.22
N LEU A 355 -6.12 45.07 -28.74
CA LEU A 355 -4.90 45.21 -29.55
C LEU A 355 -4.72 44.18 -30.69
N ALA A 356 -5.07 42.91 -30.50
CA ALA A 356 -4.97 41.88 -31.54
C ALA A 356 -6.03 42.10 -32.63
N ALA A 357 -7.24 42.52 -32.25
CA ALA A 357 -8.27 42.95 -33.19
C ALA A 357 -7.84 44.21 -33.97
N ILE A 358 -7.26 45.21 -33.29
CA ILE A 358 -6.70 46.41 -33.92
C ILE A 358 -5.57 46.04 -34.91
N LYS A 359 -4.63 45.15 -34.55
CA LYS A 359 -3.57 44.69 -35.48
C LYS A 359 -4.13 44.01 -36.74
N ARG A 360 -5.23 43.25 -36.63
CA ARG A 360 -5.93 42.68 -37.80
C ARG A 360 -6.60 43.76 -38.66
N ILE A 361 -7.19 44.80 -38.06
CA ILE A 361 -7.82 45.92 -38.78
C ILE A 361 -6.78 46.75 -39.56
N PHE A 362 -5.57 46.94 -39.01
CA PHE A 362 -4.51 47.71 -39.66
C PHE A 362 -3.50 46.88 -40.49
N GLY A 363 -3.83 45.63 -40.82
CA GLY A 363 -3.04 44.82 -41.77
C GLY A 363 -1.69 44.28 -41.25
N PHE A 364 -1.38 44.44 -39.96
CA PHE A 364 -0.17 43.89 -39.35
C PHE A 364 -0.38 42.42 -38.90
N GLY A 365 -0.67 41.57 -39.89
CA GLY A 365 -0.96 40.15 -39.70
C GLY A 365 0.23 39.23 -39.91
N GLY A 366 1.15 39.17 -38.93
CA GLY A 366 2.01 37.99 -38.78
C GLY A 366 1.23 36.87 -38.11
N GLN A 367 1.35 35.63 -38.61
CA GLN A 367 0.88 34.47 -37.85
C GLN A 367 1.75 34.34 -36.60
N ALA A 368 1.16 34.61 -35.43
CA ALA A 368 1.76 34.21 -34.17
C ALA A 368 1.64 32.69 -34.09
N GLN A 369 2.70 31.99 -34.51
CA GLN A 369 2.87 30.58 -34.26
C GLN A 369 2.91 30.41 -32.75
N GLU A 370 1.98 29.63 -32.19
CA GLU A 370 2.01 29.33 -30.75
C GLU A 370 3.36 28.65 -30.45
N ALA A 371 4.09 29.19 -29.48
CA ALA A 371 5.40 28.67 -29.13
C ALA A 371 5.21 27.29 -28.50
N GLU A 372 5.45 26.26 -29.29
CA GLU A 372 5.48 24.87 -28.84
C GLU A 372 6.45 24.75 -27.67
N TRP A 373 6.00 24.15 -26.57
CA TRP A 373 6.85 23.96 -25.40
C TRP A 373 8.03 23.07 -25.77
N GLN A 374 9.21 23.40 -25.26
CA GLN A 374 10.44 22.65 -25.47
C GLN A 374 11.08 22.38 -24.10
N PRO A 375 11.54 21.14 -23.82
CA PRO A 375 12.24 20.83 -22.59
C PRO A 375 13.60 21.53 -22.51
N SER A 376 14.07 21.77 -21.29
CA SER A 376 15.36 22.41 -21.00
C SER A 376 16.56 21.59 -21.49
N ASP A 377 16.47 20.25 -21.41
CA ASP A 377 17.38 19.30 -22.08
C ASP A 377 16.59 18.34 -22.99
N PRO A 378 16.52 18.62 -24.30
CA PRO A 378 15.85 17.75 -25.27
C PRO A 378 16.46 16.34 -25.40
N LYS A 379 17.74 16.15 -25.06
CA LYS A 379 18.37 14.82 -25.14
C LYS A 379 17.97 13.96 -23.95
N LEU A 380 18.08 14.51 -22.73
CA LEU A 380 17.65 13.82 -21.52
C LEU A 380 16.14 13.52 -21.55
N HIS A 381 15.33 14.45 -22.05
CA HIS A 381 13.89 14.20 -22.22
C HIS A 381 13.61 13.08 -23.24
N ALA A 382 14.34 13.05 -24.38
CA ALA A 382 14.21 11.95 -25.34
C ALA A 382 14.68 10.59 -24.77
N GLU A 383 15.75 10.58 -23.98
CA GLU A 383 16.24 9.36 -23.29
C GLU A 383 15.22 8.83 -22.28
N LYS A 384 14.60 9.71 -21.47
CA LYS A 384 13.49 9.34 -20.57
C LYS A 384 12.34 8.68 -21.33
N LEU A 385 11.92 9.24 -22.46
CA LEU A 385 10.85 8.67 -23.31
C LEU A 385 11.27 7.32 -23.91
N GLN A 386 12.53 7.17 -24.33
CA GLN A 386 13.07 5.91 -24.83
C GLN A 386 13.09 4.82 -23.75
N VAL A 387 13.62 5.12 -22.56
CA VAL A 387 13.67 4.19 -21.43
C VAL A 387 12.25 3.82 -20.97
N TRP A 388 11.33 4.78 -20.94
CA TRP A 388 9.91 4.55 -20.67
C TRP A 388 9.31 3.49 -21.62
N GLN A 389 9.54 3.63 -22.93
CA GLN A 389 9.06 2.67 -23.92
C GLN A 389 9.72 1.29 -23.76
N ILE A 390 11.04 1.23 -23.52
CA ILE A 390 11.76 -0.04 -23.30
C ILE A 390 11.19 -0.81 -22.11
N VAL A 391 10.84 -0.12 -21.01
CA VAL A 391 10.21 -0.75 -19.85
C VAL A 391 8.81 -1.28 -20.19
N LEU A 392 7.99 -0.53 -20.94
CA LEU A 392 6.68 -1.00 -21.39
C LEU A 392 6.77 -2.20 -22.35
N ASP A 393 7.77 -2.20 -23.25
CA ASP A 393 8.03 -3.30 -24.17
C ASP A 393 8.48 -4.56 -23.40
N ALA A 394 9.36 -4.40 -22.40
CA ALA A 394 9.79 -5.48 -21.51
C ALA A 394 8.62 -6.06 -20.69
N GLN A 395 7.77 -5.19 -20.14
CA GLN A 395 6.55 -5.60 -19.42
C GLN A 395 5.59 -6.37 -20.35
N THR A 396 5.51 -5.96 -21.62
CA THR A 396 4.71 -6.65 -22.65
C THR A 396 5.30 -8.03 -22.99
N ALA A 397 6.62 -8.16 -23.15
CA ALA A 397 7.27 -9.44 -23.38
C ALA A 397 7.04 -10.44 -22.23
N ALA A 398 7.09 -9.96 -20.98
CA ALA A 398 6.70 -10.75 -19.82
C ALA A 398 5.20 -11.11 -19.81
N ALA A 399 4.31 -10.16 -20.13
CA ALA A 399 2.87 -10.38 -20.21
C ALA A 399 2.51 -11.51 -21.20
N GLU A 400 3.19 -11.57 -22.35
CA GLU A 400 3.04 -12.63 -23.36
C GLU A 400 3.67 -13.97 -22.96
N ALA A 401 4.56 -13.98 -21.96
CA ALA A 401 5.22 -15.17 -21.45
C ALA A 401 4.44 -15.88 -20.32
N PHE A 402 3.56 -15.17 -19.59
CA PHE A 402 2.73 -15.75 -18.52
C PHE A 402 1.74 -16.80 -19.07
N LYS A 403 2.18 -18.07 -19.07
CA LYS A 403 1.42 -19.21 -19.58
C LYS A 403 1.48 -20.38 -18.60
N PRO A 404 0.45 -21.23 -18.55
CA PRO A 404 0.52 -22.46 -17.76
C PRO A 404 1.72 -23.32 -18.21
N ASN A 405 2.45 -23.85 -17.23
CA ASN A 405 3.71 -24.61 -17.41
C ASN A 405 4.92 -23.82 -17.94
N ALA A 406 4.85 -22.50 -18.07
CA ALA A 406 6.06 -21.68 -18.19
C ALA A 406 6.85 -21.71 -16.88
N THR A 407 8.19 -21.61 -16.93
CA THR A 407 9.00 -21.51 -15.70
C THR A 407 9.00 -20.08 -15.19
N ALA A 408 9.05 -19.87 -13.87
CA ALA A 408 9.16 -18.52 -13.29
C ALA A 408 10.38 -17.74 -13.84
N ALA A 409 11.49 -18.43 -14.10
CA ALA A 409 12.67 -17.89 -14.78
C ALA A 409 12.40 -17.46 -16.24
N SER A 410 11.59 -18.19 -17.01
CA SER A 410 11.29 -17.84 -18.40
C SER A 410 10.56 -16.51 -18.54
N ILE A 411 9.75 -16.12 -17.54
CA ILE A 411 9.06 -14.83 -17.51
C ILE A 411 10.06 -13.69 -17.30
N ASP A 412 10.94 -13.82 -16.29
CA ASP A 412 12.02 -12.84 -16.01
C ASP A 412 12.92 -12.66 -17.24
N ILE A 413 13.31 -13.75 -17.89
CA ILE A 413 14.15 -13.73 -19.09
C ILE A 413 13.46 -13.01 -20.26
N ALA A 414 12.14 -13.11 -20.41
CA ALA A 414 11.40 -12.44 -21.49
C ALA A 414 11.47 -10.90 -21.38
N ALA A 415 11.21 -10.34 -20.20
CA ALA A 415 11.39 -8.90 -19.97
C ALA A 415 12.86 -8.48 -19.98
N ARG A 416 13.73 -9.26 -19.33
CA ARG A 416 15.15 -8.94 -19.19
C ARG A 416 15.87 -8.91 -20.52
N GLY A 417 15.54 -9.82 -21.45
CA GLY A 417 16.09 -9.83 -22.81
C GLY A 417 15.84 -8.51 -23.55
N VAL A 418 14.62 -7.96 -23.48
CA VAL A 418 14.29 -6.66 -24.10
C VAL A 418 15.16 -5.52 -23.56
N ILE A 419 15.38 -5.49 -22.25
CA ILE A 419 16.20 -4.45 -21.60
C ILE A 419 17.70 -4.64 -21.88
N GLU A 420 18.18 -5.89 -21.90
CA GLU A 420 19.57 -6.24 -22.22
C GLU A 420 19.90 -5.92 -23.70
N ASP A 421 19.03 -6.31 -24.65
CA ASP A 421 19.19 -6.02 -26.09
C ASP A 421 19.12 -4.52 -26.41
N ALA A 422 18.34 -3.74 -25.64
CA ALA A 422 18.30 -2.29 -25.74
C ALA A 422 19.55 -1.59 -25.14
N GLY A 423 20.49 -2.35 -24.54
CA GLY A 423 21.72 -1.84 -23.94
C GLY A 423 21.60 -1.36 -22.49
N TYR A 424 20.42 -1.52 -21.87
CA TYR A 424 20.11 -1.04 -20.52
C TYR A 424 20.14 -2.13 -19.44
N GLY A 425 20.62 -3.34 -19.76
CA GLY A 425 20.65 -4.48 -18.83
C GLY A 425 21.31 -4.23 -17.47
N TYR A 426 22.26 -3.30 -17.39
CA TYR A 426 22.90 -2.88 -16.14
C TYR A 426 21.93 -2.13 -15.19
N GLY A 427 20.88 -1.53 -15.73
CA GLY A 427 19.87 -0.77 -14.98
C GLY A 427 18.70 -1.62 -14.47
N PHE A 428 18.55 -2.89 -14.88
CA PHE A 428 17.48 -3.77 -14.38
C PHE A 428 18.00 -4.71 -13.28
N THR A 429 18.10 -4.14 -12.07
CA THR A 429 18.90 -4.65 -10.96
C THR A 429 18.20 -5.66 -10.04
N HIS A 430 16.89 -5.87 -10.19
CA HIS A 430 16.09 -6.80 -9.38
C HIS A 430 15.42 -7.91 -10.21
N ARG A 431 14.63 -8.75 -9.53
CA ARG A 431 13.74 -9.76 -10.13
C ARG A 431 12.60 -9.08 -10.91
N LEU A 432 12.03 -9.74 -11.91
CA LEU A 432 10.86 -9.23 -12.64
C LEU A 432 9.57 -9.14 -11.81
N GLY A 433 9.46 -9.92 -10.73
CA GLY A 433 8.26 -9.89 -9.90
C GLY A 433 8.18 -11.01 -8.89
N HIS A 434 7.03 -11.08 -8.23
CA HIS A 434 6.72 -12.01 -7.14
C HIS A 434 5.24 -12.38 -7.14
N GLY A 435 4.90 -13.44 -6.42
CA GLY A 435 3.52 -13.76 -6.10
C GLY A 435 2.91 -12.63 -5.26
N ILE A 436 1.63 -12.39 -5.48
CA ILE A 436 0.84 -11.42 -4.72
C ILE A 436 -0.52 -12.01 -4.35
N GLY A 437 -1.00 -11.70 -3.13
CA GLY A 437 -2.28 -12.18 -2.64
C GLY A 437 -2.70 -11.47 -1.37
N ILE A 438 -2.88 -12.22 -0.29
CA ILE A 438 -3.12 -11.65 1.04
C ILE A 438 -1.87 -10.90 1.54
N LYS A 439 -0.69 -11.40 1.16
CA LYS A 439 0.61 -10.74 1.32
C LYS A 439 1.01 -10.10 -0.02
N ALA A 440 1.62 -8.92 0.03
CA ALA A 440 2.12 -8.27 -1.19
C ALA A 440 3.21 -9.10 -1.87
N HIS A 441 4.21 -9.54 -1.10
CA HIS A 441 5.35 -10.32 -1.59
C HIS A 441 5.28 -11.76 -1.06
N GLU A 442 4.71 -12.67 -1.85
CA GLU A 442 4.65 -14.11 -1.56
C GLU A 442 5.29 -14.94 -2.70
N SER A 443 5.47 -16.24 -2.46
CA SER A 443 5.96 -17.17 -3.49
C SER A 443 4.90 -17.39 -4.59
N PRO A 444 5.28 -17.81 -5.82
CA PRO A 444 6.65 -17.93 -6.34
C PRO A 444 7.31 -16.60 -6.73
N TYR A 445 8.62 -16.61 -6.97
CA TYR A 445 9.38 -15.41 -7.37
C TYR A 445 9.87 -15.50 -8.83
N LEU A 446 9.61 -14.46 -9.62
CA LEU A 446 9.98 -14.36 -11.04
C LEU A 446 11.41 -13.82 -11.17
N ASN A 447 12.40 -14.70 -11.13
CA ASN A 447 13.81 -14.36 -11.36
C ASN A 447 14.46 -15.41 -12.27
N LYS A 448 15.45 -15.02 -13.09
CA LYS A 448 16.12 -15.90 -14.08
C LYS A 448 16.74 -17.21 -13.58
N PHE A 449 16.83 -17.44 -12.27
CA PHE A 449 17.32 -18.70 -11.70
C PHE A 449 16.22 -19.61 -11.13
N ASN A 450 14.96 -19.15 -11.06
CA ASN A 450 13.83 -19.97 -10.63
C ASN A 450 13.32 -20.87 -11.78
N THR A 451 14.13 -21.86 -12.17
CA THR A 451 13.88 -22.73 -13.33
C THR A 451 12.93 -23.89 -13.05
N GLU A 452 12.80 -24.31 -11.78
CA GLU A 452 12.02 -25.50 -11.41
C GLU A 452 10.54 -25.20 -11.14
N VAL A 453 10.19 -23.96 -10.75
CA VAL A 453 8.78 -23.61 -10.51
C VAL A 453 8.06 -23.35 -11.82
N LEU A 454 7.05 -24.19 -12.08
CA LEU A 454 6.12 -24.07 -13.20
C LEU A 454 4.88 -23.27 -12.79
N LEU A 455 4.57 -22.22 -13.55
CA LEU A 455 3.36 -21.43 -13.38
C LEU A 455 2.11 -22.31 -13.57
N GLN A 456 1.16 -22.20 -12.63
CA GLN A 456 -0.12 -22.91 -12.66
C GLN A 456 -1.28 -21.91 -12.79
N PRO A 457 -2.40 -22.30 -13.43
CA PRO A 457 -3.64 -21.53 -13.41
C PRO A 457 -4.05 -21.16 -11.98
N GLY A 458 -4.52 -19.93 -11.77
CA GLY A 458 -4.85 -19.42 -10.43
C GLY A 458 -3.68 -18.77 -9.69
N MET A 459 -2.44 -18.83 -10.20
CA MET A 459 -1.33 -18.06 -9.65
C MET A 459 -1.40 -16.59 -10.10
N THR A 460 -1.12 -15.67 -9.18
CA THR A 460 -1.11 -14.22 -9.41
C THR A 460 0.28 -13.63 -9.12
N PHE A 461 0.77 -12.76 -10.00
CA PHE A 461 2.11 -12.18 -9.92
C PHE A 461 2.14 -10.68 -10.23
N THR A 462 3.11 -9.96 -9.67
CA THR A 462 3.58 -8.68 -10.21
C THR A 462 4.39 -8.89 -11.49
N ASN A 463 4.34 -7.90 -12.38
CA ASN A 463 5.16 -7.79 -13.59
C ASN A 463 5.76 -6.38 -13.61
N GLU A 464 6.91 -6.24 -12.94
CA GLU A 464 7.50 -4.97 -12.47
C GLU A 464 8.88 -4.63 -13.09
N PRO A 465 9.11 -4.78 -14.42
CA PRO A 465 10.41 -4.42 -14.98
C PRO A 465 10.72 -2.94 -14.74
N GLY A 466 11.99 -2.65 -14.46
CA GLY A 466 12.46 -1.30 -14.20
C GLY A 466 13.88 -1.07 -14.67
N ILE A 467 14.17 0.17 -15.08
CA ILE A 467 15.50 0.65 -15.45
C ILE A 467 15.84 1.82 -14.51
N TYR A 468 16.93 1.67 -13.77
CA TYR A 468 17.44 2.68 -12.84
C TYR A 468 18.78 3.22 -13.34
N LEU A 469 18.83 4.50 -13.65
CA LEU A 469 20.04 5.20 -14.08
C LEU A 469 20.52 6.08 -12.92
N GLU A 470 21.46 5.55 -12.12
CA GLU A 470 21.96 6.22 -10.91
C GLU A 470 22.35 7.69 -11.18
N ASN A 471 21.87 8.61 -10.35
CA ASN A 471 22.07 10.06 -10.47
C ASN A 471 21.39 10.73 -11.69
N HIS A 472 20.56 10.00 -12.45
CA HIS A 472 19.81 10.53 -13.59
C HIS A 472 18.30 10.41 -13.38
N PHE A 473 17.72 9.22 -13.58
CA PHE A 473 16.30 8.94 -13.36
C PHE A 473 16.03 7.44 -13.30
N GLY A 474 14.83 7.05 -12.86
CA GLY A 474 14.33 5.68 -13.01
C GLY A 474 13.00 5.63 -13.74
N VAL A 475 12.67 4.45 -14.28
CA VAL A 475 11.36 4.09 -14.80
C VAL A 475 11.05 2.66 -14.36
N ARG A 476 9.92 2.44 -13.71
CA ARG A 476 9.30 1.14 -13.45
C ARG A 476 7.81 1.18 -13.83
N HIS A 477 7.32 0.08 -14.41
CA HIS A 477 5.89 -0.16 -14.64
C HIS A 477 5.52 -1.50 -14.05
N GLU A 478 4.46 -1.54 -13.26
CA GLU A 478 4.05 -2.75 -12.55
C GLU A 478 2.55 -2.95 -12.60
N ASP A 479 2.17 -4.17 -12.92
CA ASP A 479 0.79 -4.59 -13.11
C ASP A 479 0.63 -6.05 -12.66
N ILE A 480 -0.56 -6.39 -12.19
CA ILE A 480 -0.83 -7.73 -11.63
C ILE A 480 -1.43 -8.63 -12.68
N TYR A 481 -0.85 -9.82 -12.86
CA TYR A 481 -1.27 -10.83 -13.81
C TYR A 481 -1.74 -12.10 -13.12
N LEU A 482 -2.87 -12.64 -13.56
CA LEU A 482 -3.39 -13.97 -13.24
C LEU A 482 -3.04 -14.94 -14.36
N VAL A 483 -2.35 -16.02 -14.02
CA VAL A 483 -2.16 -17.16 -14.94
C VAL A 483 -3.51 -17.87 -15.09
N THR A 484 -3.97 -18.04 -16.33
CA THR A 484 -5.24 -18.72 -16.64
C THR A 484 -5.01 -20.14 -17.14
N GLU A 485 -6.09 -20.90 -17.36
CA GLU A 485 -6.09 -22.19 -18.06
C GLU A 485 -5.73 -22.07 -19.56
N THR A 486 -5.57 -20.84 -20.07
CA THR A 486 -5.24 -20.55 -21.47
C THR A 486 -3.85 -19.94 -21.59
N ASP A 487 -3.30 -19.91 -22.81
CA ASP A 487 -2.01 -19.25 -23.12
C ASP A 487 -2.06 -17.70 -23.05
N VAL A 488 -3.07 -17.13 -22.40
CA VAL A 488 -3.26 -15.68 -22.18
C VAL A 488 -3.50 -15.44 -20.69
N ALA A 489 -2.58 -14.73 -20.04
CA ALA A 489 -2.77 -14.24 -18.69
C ALA A 489 -3.79 -13.09 -18.63
N GLU A 490 -4.54 -13.03 -17.54
CA GLU A 490 -5.51 -11.98 -17.28
C GLU A 490 -4.89 -10.85 -16.46
N LEU A 491 -5.18 -9.60 -16.82
CA LEU A 491 -4.70 -8.40 -16.15
C LEU A 491 -5.67 -7.98 -15.03
N LEU A 492 -5.20 -7.96 -13.78
CA LEU A 492 -6.02 -7.67 -12.59
C LEU A 492 -5.96 -6.19 -12.14
N SER A 493 -5.03 -5.40 -12.66
CA SER A 493 -4.82 -3.98 -12.29
C SER A 493 -5.59 -2.97 -13.15
N GLY A 494 -6.55 -3.43 -13.96
CA GLY A 494 -7.23 -2.59 -14.96
C GLY A 494 -6.32 -2.28 -16.16
N PRO A 495 -6.58 -1.24 -16.95
CA PRO A 495 -5.74 -0.92 -18.11
C PRO A 495 -4.31 -0.55 -17.71
N ARG A 496 -3.33 -1.13 -18.42
CA ARG A 496 -1.92 -0.70 -18.38
C ARG A 496 -1.75 0.76 -18.77
N ALA A 497 -0.59 1.33 -18.41
CA ALA A 497 -0.17 2.63 -18.92
C ALA A 497 -0.17 2.65 -20.47
N LYS A 498 -0.70 3.72 -21.05
CA LYS A 498 -0.83 3.90 -22.52
C LYS A 498 0.24 4.82 -23.10
N GLY A 499 0.86 5.62 -22.26
CA GLY A 499 1.91 6.56 -22.64
C GLY A 499 2.49 7.26 -21.41
N PRO A 500 3.61 7.98 -21.57
CA PRO A 500 4.25 8.71 -20.48
C PRO A 500 3.42 9.90 -19.95
N TYR A 501 2.29 10.21 -20.60
CA TYR A 501 1.27 11.16 -20.15
C TYR A 501 -0.09 10.48 -19.79
N GLU A 502 -0.17 9.14 -19.82
CA GLU A 502 -1.36 8.33 -19.52
C GLU A 502 -0.96 7.06 -18.73
N PRO A 503 -0.69 7.20 -17.41
CA PRO A 503 -0.39 6.06 -16.52
C PRO A 503 -1.61 5.15 -16.29
#